data_AF-A0A7S4EWH3-F1
#
_entry.id   AF-A0A7S4EWH3-F1
#
_cell.length_a   1.000
_cell.length_b   1.000
_cell.length_c   1.000
_cell.angle_alpha   90.00
_cell.angle_beta   90.00
_cell.angle_gamma   90.00
#
_symmetry.space_group_name_H-M   'P 1'
#
loop_
_entity.id
_entity.type
_entity.pdbx_description
1 polymer ?
#
loop_
_entity_poly.entity_id
_entity_poly.type
_entity_poly.pdbx_seq_one_letter_code
_entity_poly.pdbx_strand_id
1 'polypeptide(L)'
;QACVQALSSAKHTATHACAPPPKLMKIINAPTLEEMREGKEILANEIGVVFKSQRETKQGAKPSEFDPDFVSPVGSVEGGVYRHRAAHFEWLCDVGASVGLEFGDLGKRRHGTEATLHFCDKLYEIYGSEDLSVSLGASFAIEHWANAGFWDQLVDGFEALNRKVATSNGDSTGHDAGQSDSGAAVLKEKSPMGFWKFHQALEAQHASHTMDELEAAYAAGRITDEAAFERAAVEILDACAVFWSGLDATRKGQAFDLKKLDEAMGEYGI
;
A
#
# COMPACT_ATOMS: atom_id res chain seq x y z
N GLN A 1 -33.15 17.86 23.86
CA GLN A 1 -32.47 18.75 22.90
C GLN A 1 -30.95 18.78 23.11
N ALA A 2 -30.44 19.09 24.32
CA ALA A 2 -29.00 19.06 24.62
C ALA A 2 -28.33 17.68 24.45
N CYS A 3 -28.99 16.58 24.84
CA CYS A 3 -28.45 15.22 24.60
C CYS A 3 -28.39 14.83 23.11
N VAL A 4 -29.31 15.35 22.29
CA VAL A 4 -29.35 15.08 20.83
C VAL A 4 -28.27 15.90 20.12
N GLN A 5 -28.03 17.14 20.54
CA GLN A 5 -26.89 17.93 20.08
C GLN A 5 -25.54 17.32 20.52
N ALA A 6 -25.44 16.81 21.74
CA ALA A 6 -24.24 16.11 22.21
C ALA A 6 -23.95 14.83 21.41
N LEU A 7 -24.99 14.06 21.04
CA LEU A 7 -24.85 12.89 20.16
C LEU A 7 -24.46 13.27 18.72
N SER A 8 -24.99 14.37 18.18
CA SER A 8 -24.62 14.87 16.85
C SER A 8 -23.17 15.37 16.77
N SER A 9 -22.69 16.04 17.82
CA SER A 9 -21.29 16.47 17.93
C SER A 9 -20.36 15.28 18.22
N ALA A 10 -20.78 14.34 19.06
CA ALA A 10 -20.04 13.10 19.29
C ALA A 10 -19.93 12.23 18.02
N LYS A 11 -20.94 12.27 17.14
CA LYS A 11 -20.88 11.61 15.82
C LYS A 11 -19.72 12.16 15.00
N HIS A 12 -19.55 13.48 14.87
CA HIS A 12 -18.42 14.06 14.12
C HIS A 12 -17.06 13.75 14.76
N THR A 13 -16.94 13.89 16.08
CA THR A 13 -15.66 13.68 16.78
C THR A 13 -15.26 12.21 16.85
N ALA A 14 -16.20 11.28 17.06
CA ALA A 14 -15.93 9.84 17.09
C ALA A 14 -15.55 9.31 15.70
N THR A 15 -16.18 9.82 14.64
CA THR A 15 -15.87 9.42 13.26
C THR A 15 -14.45 9.81 12.85
N HIS A 16 -13.85 10.85 13.46
CA HIS A 16 -12.47 11.28 13.19
C HIS A 16 -11.43 10.72 14.18
N ALA A 17 -11.80 10.51 15.44
CA ALA A 17 -10.89 9.96 16.46
C ALA A 17 -10.72 8.43 16.38
N CYS A 18 -11.75 7.71 15.95
CA CYS A 18 -11.73 6.26 15.73
C CYS A 18 -11.56 5.90 14.24
N ALA A 19 -11.42 6.90 13.37
CA ALA A 19 -11.27 6.70 11.94
C ALA A 19 -9.99 5.90 11.62
N PRO A 20 -10.03 4.96 10.67
CA PRO A 20 -8.84 4.31 10.14
C PRO A 20 -7.75 5.28 9.66
N PRO A 21 -8.06 6.42 8.98
CA PRO A 21 -7.02 7.26 8.38
C PRO A 21 -5.99 7.87 9.36
N PRO A 22 -6.35 8.52 10.50
CA PRO A 22 -5.35 9.03 11.44
C PRO A 22 -4.52 7.94 12.14
N LYS A 23 -5.13 6.78 12.41
CA LYS A 23 -4.43 5.62 13.01
C LYS A 23 -3.48 4.98 12.00
N LEU A 24 -3.89 4.87 10.74
CA LEU A 24 -3.04 4.46 9.62
C LEU A 24 -1.85 5.41 9.45
N MET A 25 -2.07 6.74 9.55
CA MET A 25 -0.99 7.71 9.48
C MET A 25 0.01 7.58 10.64
N LYS A 26 -0.45 7.28 11.87
CA LYS A 26 0.43 6.99 13.00
C LYS A 26 1.27 5.72 12.76
N ILE A 27 0.66 4.66 12.21
CA ILE A 27 1.34 3.41 11.83
C ILE A 27 2.41 3.67 10.77
N ILE A 28 2.04 4.34 9.68
CA ILE A 28 2.95 4.71 8.58
C ILE A 28 4.15 5.51 9.12
N ASN A 29 3.92 6.40 10.09
CA ASN A 29 4.97 7.26 10.64
C ASN A 29 5.68 6.69 11.88
N ALA A 30 5.41 5.45 12.28
CA ALA A 30 6.08 4.81 13.40
C ALA A 30 7.62 4.84 13.22
N PRO A 31 8.41 5.10 14.27
CA PRO A 31 9.86 5.20 14.19
C PRO A 31 10.54 3.83 14.13
N THR A 32 9.87 2.77 14.61
CA THR A 32 10.39 1.39 14.60
C THR A 32 9.37 0.41 14.04
N LEU A 33 9.85 -0.74 13.57
CA LEU A 33 8.99 -1.86 13.14
C LEU A 33 8.09 -2.34 14.28
N GLU A 34 8.59 -2.34 15.51
CA GLU A 34 7.82 -2.79 16.68
C GLU A 34 6.68 -1.82 17.01
N GLU A 35 6.93 -0.51 17.04
CA GLU A 35 5.88 0.49 17.24
C GLU A 35 4.85 0.49 16.09
N MET A 36 5.28 0.18 14.86
CA MET A 36 4.37 -0.03 13.75
C MET A 36 3.45 -1.24 13.99
N ARG A 37 3.99 -2.35 14.53
CA ARG A 37 3.22 -3.56 14.86
C ARG A 37 2.17 -3.32 15.93
N GLU A 38 2.55 -2.62 17.01
CA GLU A 38 1.62 -2.19 18.06
C GLU A 38 0.49 -1.33 17.48
N GLY A 39 0.82 -0.38 16.59
CA GLY A 39 -0.18 0.44 15.91
C GLY A 39 -1.13 -0.37 15.03
N LYS A 40 -0.64 -1.38 14.30
CA LYS A 40 -1.49 -2.27 13.47
C LYS A 40 -2.49 -3.07 14.31
N GLU A 41 -2.10 -3.53 15.50
CA GLU A 41 -3.02 -4.22 16.42
C GLU A 41 -4.15 -3.31 16.87
N ILE A 42 -3.82 -2.07 17.23
CA ILE A 42 -4.82 -1.05 17.57
C ILE A 42 -5.76 -0.81 16.38
N LEU A 43 -5.24 -0.62 15.16
CA LEU A 43 -6.07 -0.41 13.98
C LEU A 43 -6.98 -1.61 13.69
N ALA A 44 -6.43 -2.83 13.77
CA ALA A 44 -7.20 -4.04 13.53
C ALA A 44 -8.35 -4.18 14.54
N ASN A 45 -8.14 -3.84 15.82
CA ASN A 45 -9.23 -3.80 16.82
C ASN A 45 -10.34 -2.83 16.41
N GLU A 46 -9.96 -1.63 15.94
CA GLU A 46 -10.90 -0.57 15.55
C GLU A 46 -11.71 -0.89 14.30
N ILE A 47 -11.21 -1.77 13.42
CA ILE A 47 -11.95 -2.28 12.26
C ILE A 47 -12.66 -3.62 12.54
N GLY A 48 -12.80 -4.00 13.82
CA GLY A 48 -13.63 -5.12 14.26
C GLY A 48 -12.91 -6.46 14.36
N VAL A 49 -11.59 -6.51 14.30
CA VAL A 49 -10.85 -7.73 14.63
C VAL A 49 -10.99 -7.97 16.13
N VAL A 50 -11.54 -9.12 16.51
CA VAL A 50 -11.67 -9.54 17.90
C VAL A 50 -10.51 -10.43 18.28
N PHE A 51 -9.92 -10.15 19.42
CA PHE A 51 -8.64 -10.64 19.83
C PHE A 51 -8.87 -11.68 20.95
N LYS A 52 -8.32 -12.91 20.87
CA LYS A 52 -8.28 -13.98 21.87
C LYS A 52 -7.32 -13.69 23.02
N SER A 53 -7.72 -14.07 24.24
CA SER A 53 -6.92 -13.76 25.43
C SER A 53 -5.87 -14.85 25.61
N GLN A 54 -4.66 -14.51 26.07
CA GLN A 54 -3.64 -15.52 26.40
C GLN A 54 -4.01 -16.41 27.61
N ARG A 55 -5.24 -16.34 28.13
CA ARG A 55 -5.71 -17.08 29.31
C ARG A 55 -6.92 -17.97 29.01
N GLU A 56 -6.83 -18.81 27.99
CA GLU A 56 -7.75 -19.96 27.86
C GLU A 56 -7.08 -21.28 28.19
N THR A 57 -6.67 -21.39 29.44
CA THR A 57 -6.78 -22.62 30.22
C THR A 57 -7.37 -22.27 31.57
N LYS A 58 -8.70 -22.13 31.66
CA LYS A 58 -9.52 -22.50 32.82
C LYS A 58 -11.00 -22.29 32.52
N GLN A 59 -11.73 -23.41 32.52
CA GLN A 59 -13.18 -23.48 32.38
C GLN A 59 -13.89 -22.73 33.52
N GLY A 60 -14.98 -22.03 33.18
CA GLY A 60 -16.08 -21.72 34.09
C GLY A 60 -16.20 -20.26 34.51
N ALA A 61 -16.94 -19.45 33.75
CA ALA A 61 -17.56 -18.21 34.24
C ALA A 61 -18.96 -18.04 33.64
N LYS A 62 -19.90 -17.55 34.46
CA LYS A 62 -21.32 -17.33 34.13
C LYS A 62 -21.50 -16.12 33.19
N PRO A 63 -22.61 -16.01 32.44
CA PRO A 63 -22.80 -14.92 31.49
C PRO A 63 -23.05 -13.59 32.21
N SER A 64 -22.20 -12.59 31.96
CA SER A 64 -22.53 -11.18 32.21
C SER A 64 -23.26 -10.60 31.00
N GLU A 65 -24.05 -9.55 31.20
CA GLU A 65 -24.80 -8.78 30.19
C GLU A 65 -23.92 -8.10 29.13
N PHE A 66 -22.61 -8.31 29.21
CA PHE A 66 -21.56 -7.89 28.31
C PHE A 66 -20.77 -9.13 27.94
N ASP A 67 -20.66 -9.45 26.65
CA ASP A 67 -19.96 -10.64 26.16
C ASP A 67 -18.44 -10.42 26.28
N PRO A 68 -17.76 -11.14 27.20
CA PRO A 68 -16.32 -10.99 27.40
C PRO A 68 -15.48 -11.45 26.20
N ASP A 69 -16.05 -12.14 25.21
CA ASP A 69 -15.35 -12.51 23.99
C ASP A 69 -15.02 -11.29 23.10
N PHE A 70 -15.70 -10.14 23.29
CA PHE A 70 -15.46 -8.93 22.51
C PHE A 70 -14.26 -8.08 22.94
N VAL A 71 -13.66 -8.36 24.10
CA VAL A 71 -12.60 -7.49 24.67
C VAL A 71 -11.42 -8.33 25.10
N SER A 72 -10.54 -8.63 24.15
CA SER A 72 -9.24 -9.19 24.50
C SER A 72 -8.13 -8.68 23.55
N PRO A 73 -6.83 -8.94 23.81
CA PRO A 73 -5.73 -8.30 23.09
C PRO A 73 -4.87 -9.13 22.09
N VAL A 74 -5.23 -10.35 21.60
CA VAL A 74 -4.64 -10.98 20.35
C VAL A 74 -5.63 -11.52 19.25
N GLY A 75 -5.71 -10.88 18.06
CA GLY A 75 -6.79 -10.83 17.02
C GLY A 75 -7.05 -12.04 16.12
N SER A 76 -8.31 -12.32 15.78
CA SER A 76 -8.74 -13.21 14.68
C SER A 76 -9.94 -12.63 13.91
N VAL A 77 -9.79 -12.44 12.60
CA VAL A 77 -10.89 -12.15 11.66
C VAL A 77 -11.50 -13.48 11.24
N GLU A 78 -12.74 -13.78 11.63
CA GLU A 78 -13.47 -15.00 11.21
C GLU A 78 -12.67 -16.33 11.37
N GLY A 79 -11.82 -16.42 12.41
CA GLY A 79 -10.97 -17.59 12.66
C GLY A 79 -9.57 -17.54 12.02
N GLY A 80 -9.29 -16.53 11.20
CA GLY A 80 -7.95 -16.24 10.66
C GLY A 80 -6.98 -15.76 11.75
N VAL A 81 -5.69 -16.07 11.62
CA VAL A 81 -4.67 -15.65 12.59
C VAL A 81 -3.98 -14.40 12.08
N TYR A 82 -4.05 -13.29 12.83
CA TYR A 82 -3.26 -12.11 12.53
C TYR A 82 -1.75 -12.42 12.69
N ARG A 83 -0.97 -12.11 11.66
CA ARG A 83 0.50 -12.29 11.65
C ARG A 83 1.16 -11.03 11.12
N HIS A 84 1.99 -10.39 11.93
CA HIS A 84 2.78 -9.22 11.50
C HIS A 84 3.57 -9.49 10.21
N ARG A 85 4.21 -10.66 10.15
CA ARG A 85 4.99 -11.13 8.98
C ARG A 85 4.15 -11.45 7.75
N ALA A 86 2.82 -11.40 7.81
CA ALA A 86 1.96 -11.48 6.62
C ALA A 86 1.66 -10.09 6.03
N ALA A 87 2.02 -9.00 6.71
CA ALA A 87 1.87 -7.66 6.16
C ALA A 87 2.89 -7.45 5.03
N HIS A 88 2.40 -7.11 3.83
CA HIS A 88 3.25 -6.95 2.63
C HIS A 88 4.38 -5.94 2.83
N PHE A 89 4.13 -4.87 3.59
CA PHE A 89 5.16 -3.88 3.92
C PHE A 89 6.36 -4.47 4.69
N GLU A 90 6.16 -5.50 5.53
CA GLU A 90 7.31 -6.17 6.19
C GLU A 90 8.16 -6.96 5.19
N TRP A 91 7.55 -7.55 4.15
CA TRP A 91 8.32 -8.15 3.07
C TRP A 91 9.04 -7.10 2.23
N LEU A 92 8.45 -5.91 2.04
CA LEU A 92 9.12 -4.78 1.39
C LEU A 92 10.30 -4.26 2.22
N CYS A 93 10.22 -4.27 3.55
CA CYS A 93 11.37 -3.98 4.40
C CYS A 93 12.51 -4.98 4.21
N ASP A 94 12.21 -6.28 4.08
CA ASP A 94 13.23 -7.29 3.80
C ASP A 94 13.89 -7.07 2.41
N VAL A 95 13.10 -6.67 1.41
CA VAL A 95 13.62 -6.23 0.10
C VAL A 95 14.53 -5.00 0.25
N GLY A 96 14.10 -3.99 1.02
CA GLY A 96 14.89 -2.79 1.29
C GLY A 96 16.23 -3.11 1.96
N ALA A 97 16.26 -4.03 2.93
CA ALA A 97 17.49 -4.46 3.58
C ALA A 97 18.50 -5.04 2.57
N SER A 98 18.03 -5.80 1.59
CA SER A 98 18.89 -6.37 0.54
C SER A 98 19.58 -5.33 -0.37
N VAL A 99 19.01 -4.12 -0.47
CA VAL A 99 19.61 -2.96 -1.17
C VAL A 99 20.27 -1.97 -0.20
N GLY A 100 20.31 -2.29 1.09
CA GLY A 100 20.96 -1.48 2.11
C GLY A 100 20.13 -0.35 2.69
N LEU A 101 18.80 -0.41 2.56
CA LEU A 101 17.86 0.51 3.20
C LEU A 101 17.38 -0.07 4.54
N GLU A 102 17.14 0.80 5.50
CA GLU A 102 16.59 0.45 6.80
C GLU A 102 15.10 0.83 6.89
N PHE A 103 14.42 0.37 7.95
CA PHE A 103 13.00 0.69 8.17
C PHE A 103 12.71 2.20 8.17
N GLY A 104 13.65 2.99 8.70
CA GLY A 104 13.56 4.45 8.74
C GLY A 104 13.56 5.13 7.36
N ASP A 105 13.99 4.42 6.32
CA ASP A 105 14.13 4.90 4.94
C ASP A 105 12.91 4.58 4.06
N LEU A 106 12.00 3.72 4.54
CA LEU A 106 10.90 3.18 3.73
C LEU A 106 9.52 3.66 4.20
N GLY A 107 8.64 3.92 3.23
CA GLY A 107 7.22 4.22 3.47
C GLY A 107 6.95 5.56 4.15
N LYS A 108 7.95 6.46 4.26
CA LYS A 108 7.78 7.76 4.90
C LYS A 108 7.65 8.84 3.83
N ARG A 109 6.57 9.64 3.88
CA ARG A 109 6.35 10.74 2.90
C ARG A 109 7.53 11.72 2.82
N ARG A 110 8.26 11.96 3.92
CA ARG A 110 9.46 12.83 3.92
C ARG A 110 10.57 12.39 2.96
N HIS A 111 10.57 11.13 2.54
CA HIS A 111 11.54 10.58 1.59
C HIS A 111 11.02 10.58 0.15
N GLY A 112 9.74 10.91 -0.07
CA GLY A 112 9.13 10.93 -1.38
C GLY A 112 9.62 12.12 -2.20
N THR A 113 9.94 11.86 -3.48
CA THR A 113 10.11 12.93 -4.46
C THR A 113 8.77 13.60 -4.75
N GLU A 114 8.78 14.78 -5.38
CA GLU A 114 7.55 15.48 -5.78
C GLU A 114 6.63 14.56 -6.62
N ALA A 115 7.20 13.84 -7.59
CA ALA A 115 6.48 12.87 -8.43
C ALA A 115 5.86 11.73 -7.62
N THR A 116 6.61 11.20 -6.66
CA THR A 116 6.11 10.14 -5.76
C THR A 116 4.96 10.63 -4.90
N LEU A 117 5.09 11.83 -4.33
CA LEU A 117 4.06 12.40 -3.47
C LEU A 117 2.81 12.77 -4.26
N HIS A 118 2.95 13.25 -5.50
CA HIS A 118 1.84 13.50 -6.42
C HIS A 118 1.01 12.23 -6.64
N PHE A 119 1.66 11.11 -7.01
CA PHE A 119 0.96 9.83 -7.17
C PHE A 119 0.27 9.38 -5.87
N CYS A 120 0.96 9.47 -4.73
CA CYS A 120 0.35 9.16 -3.44
C CYS A 120 -0.87 10.05 -3.14
N ASP A 121 -0.81 11.34 -3.46
CA ASP A 121 -1.93 12.26 -3.23
C ASP A 121 -3.11 11.95 -4.14
N LYS A 122 -2.88 11.55 -5.39
CA LYS A 122 -3.95 11.07 -6.28
C LYS A 122 -4.60 9.79 -5.77
N LEU A 123 -3.84 8.86 -5.19
CA LEU A 123 -4.45 7.70 -4.52
C LEU A 123 -5.39 8.12 -3.38
N TYR A 124 -5.04 9.15 -2.59
CA TYR A 124 -5.95 9.64 -1.55
C TYR A 124 -7.15 10.40 -2.11
N GLU A 125 -6.94 11.22 -3.13
CA GLU A 125 -7.94 12.14 -3.70
C GLU A 125 -9.00 11.40 -4.52
N ILE A 126 -8.57 10.58 -5.49
CA ILE A 126 -9.47 9.98 -6.48
C ILE A 126 -9.75 8.50 -6.18
N TYR A 127 -8.72 7.69 -5.90
CA TYR A 127 -8.94 6.27 -5.57
C TYR A 127 -9.69 6.12 -4.23
N GLY A 128 -9.39 6.98 -3.25
CA GLY A 128 -10.09 7.03 -1.96
C GLY A 128 -11.33 7.92 -1.92
N SER A 129 -11.83 8.40 -3.06
CA SER A 129 -12.93 9.36 -3.12
C SER A 129 -14.24 8.83 -2.53
N GLU A 130 -14.99 9.70 -1.86
CA GLU A 130 -16.37 9.41 -1.41
C GLU A 130 -17.36 9.36 -2.59
N ASP A 131 -17.02 9.99 -3.72
CA ASP A 131 -17.78 9.84 -4.97
C ASP A 131 -17.45 8.47 -5.58
N LEU A 132 -18.46 7.60 -5.64
CA LEU A 132 -18.31 6.24 -6.15
C LEU A 132 -17.90 6.20 -7.64
N SER A 133 -18.36 7.15 -8.45
CA SER A 133 -17.98 7.19 -9.87
C SER A 133 -16.48 7.49 -10.00
N VAL A 134 -15.96 8.39 -9.17
CA VAL A 134 -14.53 8.74 -9.13
C VAL A 134 -13.69 7.59 -8.57
N SER A 135 -14.05 7.03 -7.41
CA SER A 135 -13.26 5.97 -6.77
C SER A 135 -13.25 4.67 -7.58
N LEU A 136 -14.38 4.27 -8.18
CA LEU A 136 -14.40 3.11 -9.06
C LEU A 136 -13.66 3.34 -10.37
N GLY A 137 -13.71 4.54 -10.95
CA GLY A 137 -12.94 4.85 -12.15
C GLY A 137 -11.44 4.69 -11.91
N ALA A 138 -10.96 5.29 -10.83
CA ALA A 138 -9.55 5.20 -10.43
C ALA A 138 -9.13 3.77 -10.05
N SER A 139 -9.93 3.06 -9.23
CA SER A 139 -9.57 1.69 -8.79
C SER A 139 -9.61 0.70 -9.95
N PHE A 140 -10.63 0.75 -10.80
CA PHE A 140 -10.72 -0.11 -11.97
C PHE A 140 -9.48 0.04 -12.87
N ALA A 141 -9.12 1.28 -13.21
CA ALA A 141 -8.02 1.54 -14.13
C ALA A 141 -6.65 1.07 -13.59
N ILE A 142 -6.33 1.40 -12.33
CA ILE A 142 -5.00 1.09 -11.78
C ILE A 142 -4.79 -0.41 -11.56
N GLU A 143 -5.80 -1.14 -11.07
CA GLU A 143 -5.69 -2.59 -10.84
C GLU A 143 -5.61 -3.35 -12.18
N HIS A 144 -6.32 -2.90 -13.22
CA HIS A 144 -6.20 -3.49 -14.56
C HIS A 144 -4.86 -3.18 -15.22
N TRP A 145 -4.32 -1.97 -15.02
CA TRP A 145 -2.96 -1.62 -15.47
C TRP A 145 -1.90 -2.46 -14.76
N ALA A 146 -2.01 -2.65 -13.44
CA ALA A 146 -1.08 -3.47 -12.69
C ALA A 146 -1.16 -4.95 -13.12
N ASN A 147 -2.36 -5.46 -13.39
CA ASN A 147 -2.56 -6.82 -13.94
C ASN A 147 -2.03 -6.98 -15.37
N ALA A 148 -1.79 -5.89 -16.11
CA ALA A 148 -1.27 -5.92 -17.48
C ALA A 148 0.26 -6.21 -17.56
N GLY A 149 0.81 -6.93 -16.59
CA GLY A 149 2.20 -7.41 -16.59
C GLY A 149 3.20 -6.51 -15.86
N PHE A 150 2.73 -5.53 -15.07
CA PHE A 150 3.60 -4.69 -14.27
C PHE A 150 4.47 -5.53 -13.30
N TRP A 151 3.83 -6.42 -12.54
CA TRP A 151 4.51 -7.28 -11.57
C TRP A 151 5.45 -8.29 -12.23
N ASP A 152 5.13 -8.77 -13.43
CA ASP A 152 5.99 -9.69 -14.19
C ASP A 152 7.37 -9.06 -14.44
N GLN A 153 7.40 -7.80 -14.87
CA GLN A 153 8.64 -7.07 -15.13
C GLN A 153 9.49 -6.90 -13.86
N LEU A 154 8.86 -6.66 -12.70
CA LEU A 154 9.56 -6.56 -11.42
C LEU A 154 10.11 -7.90 -10.95
N VAL A 155 9.33 -8.98 -11.08
CA VAL A 155 9.79 -10.35 -10.78
C VAL A 155 11.00 -10.68 -11.64
N ASP A 156 10.93 -10.48 -12.96
CA ASP A 156 12.02 -10.76 -13.89
C ASP A 156 13.28 -9.96 -13.56
N GLY A 157 13.12 -8.67 -13.25
CA GLY A 157 14.20 -7.77 -12.86
C GLY A 157 14.93 -8.22 -11.59
N PHE A 158 14.18 -8.52 -10.52
CA PHE A 158 14.76 -8.96 -9.25
C PHE A 158 15.36 -10.38 -9.34
N GLU A 159 14.78 -11.28 -10.15
CA GLU A 159 15.40 -12.57 -10.43
C GLU A 159 16.74 -12.41 -11.17
N ALA A 160 16.83 -11.50 -12.13
CA ALA A 160 18.07 -11.20 -12.84
C ALA A 160 19.15 -10.64 -11.90
N LEU A 161 18.78 -9.73 -10.99
CA LEU A 161 19.70 -9.20 -9.98
C LEU A 161 20.19 -10.31 -9.02
N ASN A 162 19.29 -11.18 -8.56
CA ASN A 162 19.63 -12.30 -7.69
C ASN A 162 20.57 -13.32 -8.34
N ARG A 163 20.45 -13.55 -9.66
CA ARG A 163 21.39 -14.38 -10.41
C ARG A 163 22.79 -13.78 -10.42
N LYS A 164 22.91 -12.46 -10.60
CA LYS A 164 24.21 -11.75 -10.60
C LYS A 164 24.92 -11.86 -9.25
N VAL A 165 24.20 -11.69 -8.13
CA VAL A 165 24.79 -11.88 -6.78
C VAL A 165 25.31 -13.31 -6.59
N ALA A 166 24.60 -14.31 -7.09
CA ALA A 166 25.02 -15.71 -6.99
C ALA A 166 26.32 -16.00 -7.75
N THR A 167 26.52 -15.37 -8.91
CA THR A 167 27.75 -15.52 -9.70
C THR A 167 28.94 -14.81 -9.07
N SER A 168 28.72 -13.64 -8.46
CA SER A 168 29.79 -12.87 -7.79
C SER A 168 30.35 -13.58 -6.54
N ASN A 169 29.50 -14.32 -5.81
CA ASN A 169 29.90 -15.07 -4.61
C ASN A 169 30.49 -16.46 -4.94
N GLY A 170 30.45 -16.89 -6.20
CA GLY A 170 30.93 -18.20 -6.66
C GLY A 170 32.35 -18.21 -7.24
N ASP A 171 32.97 -17.04 -7.43
CA ASP A 171 34.33 -16.90 -7.97
C ASP A 171 35.22 -16.12 -6.99
N SER A 172 35.62 -16.79 -5.91
CA SER A 172 36.68 -16.30 -5.03
C SER A 172 38.06 -16.67 -5.61
N THR A 173 38.35 -16.24 -6.83
CA THR A 173 39.73 -16.07 -7.31
C THR A 173 39.96 -14.58 -7.53
N GLY A 174 40.41 -13.92 -6.45
CA GLY A 174 40.47 -12.47 -6.41
C GLY A 174 41.32 -11.90 -7.53
N HIS A 175 40.77 -10.94 -8.27
CA HIS A 175 41.49 -9.85 -8.92
C HIS A 175 40.54 -8.64 -9.01
N ASP A 176 41.03 -7.53 -8.45
CA ASP A 176 40.64 -6.13 -8.60
C ASP A 176 39.17 -5.73 -8.73
N ALA A 177 38.66 -5.07 -7.68
CA ALA A 177 37.39 -4.38 -7.69
C ALA A 177 37.48 -3.12 -8.56
N GLY A 178 37.25 -3.28 -9.86
CA GLY A 178 36.93 -2.18 -10.76
C GLY A 178 35.66 -1.48 -10.29
N GLN A 179 35.77 -0.21 -9.92
CA GLN A 179 34.64 0.69 -9.71
C GLN A 179 33.77 0.73 -10.97
N SER A 180 32.60 0.10 -10.92
CA SER A 180 31.58 0.28 -11.94
C SER A 180 30.84 1.59 -11.66
N ASP A 181 31.14 2.60 -12.47
CA ASP A 181 30.65 3.98 -12.41
C ASP A 181 29.19 4.14 -12.89
N SER A 182 28.36 3.12 -12.69
CA SER A 182 26.92 3.22 -12.90
C SER A 182 26.27 3.20 -11.53
N GLY A 183 25.67 4.33 -11.10
CA GLY A 183 24.95 4.49 -9.83
C GLY A 183 23.70 3.60 -9.63
N ALA A 184 23.67 2.42 -10.24
CA ALA A 184 22.70 1.38 -9.95
C ALA A 184 23.06 0.71 -8.62
N ALA A 185 22.12 0.68 -7.67
CA ALA A 185 22.29 -0.03 -6.41
C ALA A 185 22.64 -1.51 -6.69
N VAL A 186 23.85 -1.91 -6.32
CA VAL A 186 24.26 -3.32 -6.30
C VAL A 186 23.62 -3.95 -5.07
N LEU A 187 22.85 -5.02 -5.26
CA LEU A 187 22.31 -5.81 -4.15
C LEU A 187 23.46 -6.23 -3.21
N LYS A 188 23.32 -5.97 -1.91
CA LYS A 188 24.28 -6.43 -0.89
C LYS A 188 24.22 -7.96 -0.74
N GLU A 189 23.03 -8.53 -0.90
CA GLU A 189 22.74 -9.95 -0.85
C GLU A 189 21.51 -10.29 -1.71
N LYS A 190 21.15 -11.57 -1.83
CA LYS A 190 19.95 -11.95 -2.60
C LYS A 190 18.71 -11.30 -1.99
N SER A 191 17.96 -10.59 -2.81
CA SER A 191 16.68 -9.98 -2.43
C SER A 191 15.59 -11.06 -2.28
N PRO A 192 14.79 -11.04 -1.21
CA PRO A 192 13.65 -11.94 -1.05
C PRO A 192 12.61 -11.77 -2.15
N MET A 193 12.17 -12.88 -2.75
CA MET A 193 11.21 -12.84 -3.86
C MET A 193 9.74 -12.88 -3.43
N GLY A 194 9.45 -13.09 -2.14
CA GLY A 194 8.09 -13.30 -1.62
C GLY A 194 7.16 -12.12 -1.90
N PHE A 195 7.65 -10.89 -1.70
CA PHE A 195 6.87 -9.68 -1.98
C PHE A 195 6.39 -9.62 -3.44
N TRP A 196 7.31 -9.78 -4.39
CA TRP A 196 7.03 -9.68 -5.82
C TRP A 196 6.10 -10.78 -6.32
N LYS A 197 6.41 -12.05 -6.01
CA LYS A 197 5.65 -13.20 -6.48
C LYS A 197 4.24 -13.26 -5.89
N PHE A 198 4.07 -12.77 -4.67
CA PHE A 198 2.76 -12.70 -4.05
C PHE A 198 1.86 -11.68 -4.77
N HIS A 199 2.35 -10.46 -5.04
CA HIS A 199 1.54 -9.46 -5.75
C HIS A 199 1.28 -9.87 -7.20
N GLN A 200 2.26 -10.47 -7.88
CA GLN A 200 2.06 -11.07 -9.21
C GLN A 200 0.90 -12.09 -9.21
N ALA A 201 0.81 -12.96 -8.19
CA ALA A 201 -0.25 -13.96 -8.09
C ALA A 201 -1.61 -13.37 -7.68
N LEU A 202 -1.62 -12.25 -6.97
CA LEU A 202 -2.81 -11.62 -6.41
C LEU A 202 -3.51 -10.67 -7.40
N GLU A 203 -2.76 -10.04 -8.30
CA GLU A 203 -3.26 -8.92 -9.11
C GLU A 203 -4.44 -9.31 -10.03
N ALA A 204 -4.45 -10.53 -10.57
CA ALA A 204 -5.57 -11.03 -11.35
C ALA A 204 -6.88 -11.09 -10.52
N GLN A 205 -6.77 -11.36 -9.22
CA GLN A 205 -7.90 -11.33 -8.31
C GLN A 205 -8.38 -9.90 -8.05
N HIS A 206 -7.47 -8.93 -7.90
CA HIS A 206 -7.85 -7.52 -7.73
C HIS A 206 -8.57 -6.96 -8.96
N ALA A 207 -8.04 -7.21 -10.16
CA ALA A 207 -8.70 -6.83 -11.41
C ALA A 207 -10.09 -7.48 -11.53
N SER A 208 -10.23 -8.76 -11.18
CA SER A 208 -11.53 -9.43 -11.17
C SER A 208 -12.51 -8.79 -10.17
N HIS A 209 -12.07 -8.49 -8.94
CA HIS A 209 -12.94 -7.89 -7.94
C HIS A 209 -13.40 -6.47 -8.32
N THR A 210 -12.52 -5.66 -8.88
CA THR A 210 -12.90 -4.31 -9.35
C THR A 210 -13.85 -4.37 -10.55
N MET A 211 -13.72 -5.39 -11.41
CA MET A 211 -14.70 -5.66 -12.47
C MET A 211 -16.07 -6.06 -11.90
N ASP A 212 -16.12 -7.00 -10.96
CA ASP A 212 -17.35 -7.43 -10.30
C ASP A 212 -18.04 -6.26 -9.57
N GLU A 213 -17.25 -5.41 -8.89
CA GLU A 213 -17.74 -4.22 -8.21
C GLU A 213 -18.34 -3.21 -9.20
N LEU A 214 -17.67 -2.98 -10.33
CA LEU A 214 -18.13 -2.10 -11.39
C LEU A 214 -19.45 -2.60 -12.00
N GLU A 215 -19.53 -3.89 -12.34
CA GLU A 215 -20.75 -4.51 -12.87
C GLU A 215 -21.92 -4.37 -11.89
N ALA A 216 -21.68 -4.61 -10.59
CA ALA A 216 -22.68 -4.44 -9.55
C ALA A 216 -23.11 -2.97 -9.39
N ALA A 217 -22.19 -2.02 -9.50
CA ALA A 217 -22.47 -0.59 -9.42
C ALA A 217 -23.34 -0.12 -10.59
N TYR A 218 -23.04 -0.54 -11.83
CA TYR A 218 -23.87 -0.24 -13.00
C TYR A 218 -25.25 -0.90 -12.92
N ALA A 219 -25.31 -2.18 -12.55
CA ALA A 219 -26.59 -2.89 -12.40
C ALA A 219 -27.51 -2.24 -11.34
N ALA A 220 -26.92 -1.66 -10.30
CA ALA A 220 -27.63 -0.94 -9.24
C ALA A 220 -27.84 0.56 -9.52
N GLY A 221 -27.37 1.09 -10.66
CA GLY A 221 -27.47 2.51 -11.01
C GLY A 221 -26.72 3.45 -10.06
N ARG A 222 -25.61 2.97 -9.45
CA ARG A 222 -24.80 3.76 -8.51
C ARG A 222 -23.70 4.58 -9.19
N ILE A 223 -23.36 4.26 -10.43
CA ILE A 223 -22.55 5.15 -11.28
C ILE A 223 -23.46 6.28 -11.75
N THR A 224 -23.29 7.46 -11.16
CA THR A 224 -24.15 8.62 -11.42
C THR A 224 -23.52 9.66 -12.35
N ASP A 225 -22.21 9.58 -12.57
CA ASP A 225 -21.45 10.43 -13.48
C ASP A 225 -20.38 9.61 -14.22
N GLU A 226 -20.73 9.10 -15.40
CA GLU A 226 -19.82 8.32 -16.25
C GLU A 226 -18.61 9.15 -16.71
N ALA A 227 -18.78 10.46 -16.91
CA ALA A 227 -17.68 11.33 -17.31
C ALA A 227 -16.69 11.52 -16.16
N ALA A 228 -17.15 11.57 -14.91
CA ALA A 228 -16.27 11.58 -13.74
C ALA A 228 -15.53 10.25 -13.57
N PHE A 229 -16.18 9.12 -13.85
CA PHE A 229 -15.54 7.81 -13.87
C PHE A 229 -14.39 7.76 -14.90
N GLU A 230 -14.64 8.15 -16.14
CA GLU A 230 -13.62 8.14 -17.20
C GLU A 230 -12.45 9.08 -16.89
N ARG A 231 -12.74 10.30 -16.40
CA ARG A 231 -11.70 11.24 -15.99
C ARG A 231 -10.82 10.68 -14.88
N ALA A 232 -11.43 10.08 -13.84
CA ALA A 232 -10.68 9.50 -12.73
C ALA A 232 -9.82 8.30 -13.17
N ALA A 233 -10.33 7.50 -14.11
CA ALA A 233 -9.59 6.38 -14.70
C ALA A 233 -8.35 6.85 -15.48
N VAL A 234 -8.45 7.96 -16.24
CA VAL A 234 -7.29 8.55 -16.92
C VAL A 234 -6.33 9.18 -15.91
N GLU A 235 -6.85 9.97 -14.98
CA GLU A 235 -6.07 10.74 -14.02
C GLU A 235 -5.18 9.85 -13.13
N ILE A 236 -5.66 8.67 -12.73
CA ILE A 236 -4.83 7.75 -11.93
C ILE A 236 -3.70 7.12 -12.76
N LEU A 237 -3.93 6.85 -14.05
CA LEU A 237 -2.92 6.30 -14.95
C LEU A 237 -1.86 7.36 -15.29
N ASP A 238 -2.29 8.61 -15.44
CA ASP A 238 -1.41 9.77 -15.55
C ASP A 238 -0.53 9.92 -14.31
N ALA A 239 -1.11 9.77 -13.11
CA ALA A 239 -0.36 9.78 -11.87
C ALA A 239 0.67 8.62 -11.79
N CYS A 240 0.34 7.43 -12.31
CA CYS A 240 1.31 6.34 -12.47
C CYS A 240 2.44 6.72 -13.43
N ALA A 241 2.13 7.35 -14.57
CA ALA A 241 3.14 7.79 -15.54
C ALA A 241 4.09 8.86 -14.95
N VAL A 242 3.54 9.82 -14.19
CA VAL A 242 4.30 10.82 -13.43
C VAL A 242 5.26 10.15 -12.46
N PHE A 243 4.79 9.18 -11.68
CA PHE A 243 5.61 8.43 -10.73
C PHE A 243 6.82 7.77 -11.40
N TRP A 244 6.59 7.01 -12.47
CA TRP A 244 7.68 6.31 -13.18
C TRP A 244 8.64 7.27 -13.88
N SER A 245 8.13 8.35 -14.45
CA SER A 245 8.95 9.39 -15.08
C SER A 245 9.86 10.08 -14.04
N GLY A 246 9.34 10.33 -12.84
CA GLY A 246 10.12 10.89 -11.73
C GLY A 246 11.21 9.93 -11.22
N LEU A 247 10.91 8.63 -11.12
CA LEU A 247 11.92 7.61 -10.78
C LEU A 247 13.02 7.52 -11.85
N ASP A 248 12.65 7.54 -13.12
CA ASP A 248 13.62 7.45 -14.22
C ASP A 248 14.48 8.72 -14.34
N ALA A 249 13.89 9.91 -14.13
CA ALA A 249 14.65 11.16 -14.03
C ALA A 249 15.67 11.10 -12.88
N THR A 250 15.25 10.64 -11.70
CA THR A 250 16.15 10.45 -10.54
C THR A 250 17.28 9.47 -10.87
N ARG A 251 16.95 8.33 -11.50
CA ARG A 251 17.92 7.33 -11.96
C ARG A 251 18.94 7.91 -12.94
N LYS A 252 18.53 8.87 -13.78
CA LYS A 252 19.38 9.57 -14.75
C LYS A 252 20.12 10.78 -14.16
N GLY A 253 19.91 11.12 -12.89
CA GLY A 253 20.44 12.34 -12.27
C GLY A 253 19.85 13.62 -12.82
N GLN A 254 18.63 13.56 -13.38
CA GLN A 254 17.92 14.68 -13.98
C GLN A 254 16.93 15.29 -12.99
N ALA A 255 16.76 16.62 -13.06
CA ALA A 255 15.67 17.28 -12.36
C ALA A 255 14.33 16.88 -13.00
N PHE A 256 13.35 16.59 -12.14
CA PHE A 256 11.97 16.35 -12.57
C PHE A 256 11.12 17.58 -12.19
N ASP A 257 10.34 18.07 -13.14
CA ASP A 257 9.51 19.26 -12.98
C ASP A 257 8.06 18.87 -13.28
N LEU A 258 7.25 18.72 -12.23
CA LEU A 258 5.85 18.31 -12.35
C LEU A 258 5.05 19.27 -13.23
N LYS A 259 5.29 20.57 -13.11
CA LYS A 259 4.49 21.59 -13.80
C LYS A 259 4.66 21.53 -15.31
N LYS A 260 5.88 21.25 -15.77
CA LYS A 260 6.15 21.06 -17.20
C LYS A 260 5.52 19.79 -17.77
N LEU A 261 5.38 18.75 -16.94
CA LEU A 261 4.72 17.53 -17.34
C LEU A 261 3.21 17.73 -17.41
N ASP A 262 2.60 18.42 -16.45
CA ASP A 262 1.17 18.79 -16.49
C ASP A 262 0.85 19.64 -17.73
N GLU A 263 1.71 20.59 -18.10
CA GLU A 263 1.58 21.38 -19.32
C GLU A 263 1.67 20.51 -20.59
N ALA A 264 2.60 19.54 -20.62
CA ALA A 264 2.74 18.63 -21.76
C ALA A 264 1.61 17.60 -21.85
N MET A 265 1.09 17.12 -20.72
CA MET A 265 -0.02 16.16 -20.66
C MET A 265 -1.36 16.83 -20.94
N GLY A 266 -1.54 18.09 -20.50
CA GLY A 266 -2.68 18.92 -20.86
C GLY A 266 -2.76 19.27 -22.35
N GLU A 267 -1.63 19.31 -23.07
CA GLU A 267 -1.61 19.49 -24.53
C GLU A 267 -2.09 18.24 -25.31
N TYR A 268 -2.05 17.05 -24.71
CA TYR A 268 -2.61 15.82 -25.30
C TYR A 268 -4.09 15.59 -24.96
N GLY A 269 -4.77 16.62 -24.43
CA GLY A 269 -6.21 16.73 -24.18
C GLY A 269 -7.04 15.48 -24.51
N ILE A 270 -7.34 14.71 -23.47
CA ILE A 270 -8.58 13.95 -23.38
C ILE A 270 -9.58 14.83 -22.62
#